data_AF-A0A3G6RJX2-F1
#
_entry.id   AF-A0A3G6RJX2-F1
#
_cell.length_a   1.000
_cell.length_b   1.000
_cell.length_c   1.000
_cell.angle_alpha   90.00
_cell.angle_beta   90.00
_cell.angle_gamma   90.00
#
_symmetry.space_group_name_H-M   'P 1'
#
loop_
_entity.id
_entity.type
_entity.pdbx_description
1 polymer ?
#
loop_
_entity_poly.entity_id
_entity_poly.type
_entity_poly.pdbx_seq_one_letter_code
_entity_poly.pdbx_strand_id
1 'polypeptide(L)'
;MTFLLEMIDREIQNHKMGKPAGIIIKVNNLEEIIIISKLYEASQAGVKVELIVRSICCLIPEMPGQSKNIKVTRIIDRYLEHGRIFIFKNEGKNDILIGSSDIMNRSMYDRIEVLCPVYSPQLKYEILEIIKIQMSDNVKATEINIKLDNKPVQSNGLGIRSQYDIYNHISRNFTE
;
A
#
# COMPACT_ATOMS: atom_id res chain seq x y z
N MET A 1 -16.11 -4.28 7.74
CA MET A 1 -15.97 -4.07 6.28
C MET A 1 -16.27 -2.64 5.84
N THR A 2 -17.38 -2.03 6.27
CA THR A 2 -17.84 -0.69 5.82
C THR A 2 -16.78 0.40 5.90
N PHE A 3 -16.02 0.44 7.00
CA PHE A 3 -15.03 1.48 7.23
C PHE A 3 -13.98 1.65 6.11
N LEU A 4 -13.37 0.57 5.61
CA LEU A 4 -12.38 0.69 4.52
C LEU A 4 -13.02 1.14 3.21
N LEU A 5 -14.24 0.70 2.93
CA LEU A 5 -15.00 1.13 1.75
C LEU A 5 -15.29 2.63 1.81
N GLU A 6 -15.71 3.14 2.97
CA GLU A 6 -15.94 4.57 3.21
C GLU A 6 -14.67 5.40 3.01
N MET A 7 -13.51 4.90 3.46
CA MET A 7 -12.24 5.58 3.23
C MET A 7 -11.85 5.62 1.75
N ILE A 8 -12.07 4.54 1.00
CA ILE A 8 -11.84 4.51 -0.45
C ILE A 8 -12.81 5.46 -1.17
N ASP A 9 -14.09 5.45 -0.79
CA ASP A 9 -15.10 6.35 -1.33
C ASP A 9 -14.73 7.81 -1.11
N ARG A 10 -14.21 8.15 0.07
CA ARG A 10 -13.76 9.50 0.35
C ARG A 10 -12.61 9.93 -0.56
N GLU A 11 -11.65 9.05 -0.86
CA GLU A 11 -10.58 9.36 -1.82
C GLU A 11 -11.13 9.58 -3.24
N ILE A 12 -12.14 8.81 -3.65
CA ILE A 12 -12.86 9.01 -4.92
C ILE A 12 -13.50 10.40 -4.97
N GLN A 13 -14.22 10.78 -3.91
CA GLN A 13 -14.87 12.10 -3.85
C GLN A 13 -13.84 13.24 -3.83
N ASN A 14 -12.76 13.09 -3.04
CA ASN A 14 -11.66 14.06 -3.01
C ASN A 14 -11.07 14.29 -4.40
N HIS A 15 -10.81 13.21 -5.15
CA HIS A 15 -10.28 13.32 -6.51
C HIS A 15 -11.26 14.03 -7.46
N LYS A 16 -12.55 13.67 -7.41
CA LYS A 16 -13.60 14.32 -8.22
C LYS A 16 -13.72 15.82 -7.92
N MET A 17 -13.45 16.23 -6.69
CA MET A 17 -13.42 17.64 -6.26
C MET A 17 -12.08 18.34 -6.55
N GLY A 18 -11.11 17.67 -7.20
CA GLY A 18 -9.79 18.23 -7.48
C GLY A 18 -8.87 18.34 -6.25
N LYS A 19 -9.21 17.67 -5.15
CA LYS A 19 -8.41 17.67 -3.92
C LYS A 19 -7.34 16.56 -3.95
N PRO A 20 -6.25 16.68 -3.16
CA PRO A 20 -5.27 15.61 -3.03
C PRO A 20 -5.92 14.30 -2.59
N ALA A 21 -5.79 13.27 -3.42
CA ALA A 21 -6.36 11.96 -3.20
C ALA A 21 -5.37 10.84 -3.59
N GLY A 22 -5.42 9.73 -2.89
CA GLY A 22 -4.52 8.60 -3.12
C GLY A 22 -4.63 7.53 -2.04
N ILE A 23 -4.29 6.31 -2.41
CA ILE A 23 -4.39 5.13 -1.55
C ILE A 23 -3.05 4.40 -1.59
N ILE A 24 -2.48 4.10 -0.42
CA ILE A 24 -1.34 3.19 -0.30
C ILE A 24 -1.73 2.07 0.67
N ILE A 25 -1.59 0.81 0.26
CA ILE A 25 -1.88 -0.34 1.12
C ILE A 25 -0.70 -1.29 1.10
N LYS A 26 -0.19 -1.62 2.28
CA LYS A 26 0.78 -2.69 2.52
C LYS A 26 0.09 -3.81 3.26
N VAL A 27 0.06 -5.01 2.69
CA VAL A 27 -0.52 -6.21 3.31
C VAL A 27 0.24 -7.46 2.86
N ASN A 28 0.03 -8.59 3.55
CA ASN A 28 0.58 -9.85 3.07
C ASN A 28 -0.27 -10.41 1.92
N ASN A 29 -1.60 -10.31 2.03
CA ASN A 29 -2.54 -10.92 1.10
C ASN A 29 -3.69 -9.95 0.74
N LEU A 30 -4.08 -9.96 -0.53
CA LEU A 30 -5.20 -9.22 -1.10
C LEU A 30 -6.04 -10.17 -1.97
N GLU A 31 -7.22 -10.55 -1.47
CA GLU A 31 -8.12 -11.54 -2.08
C GLU A 31 -9.60 -11.12 -2.02
N GLU A 32 -10.00 -10.32 -1.03
CA GLU A 32 -11.41 -9.96 -0.81
C GLU A 32 -11.99 -9.14 -1.98
N ILE A 33 -13.08 -9.65 -2.56
CA ILE A 33 -13.61 -9.21 -3.86
C ILE A 33 -14.21 -7.80 -3.78
N ILE A 34 -14.90 -7.46 -2.69
CA ILE A 34 -15.61 -6.18 -2.56
C ILE A 34 -14.58 -5.04 -2.47
N ILE A 35 -13.53 -5.21 -1.67
CA ILE A 35 -12.43 -4.25 -1.55
C ILE A 35 -11.67 -4.14 -2.87
N ILE A 36 -11.35 -5.26 -3.55
CA ILE A 36 -10.69 -5.22 -4.87
C ILE A 36 -11.55 -4.45 -5.88
N SER A 37 -12.85 -4.73 -5.94
CA SER A 37 -13.78 -4.01 -6.81
C SER A 37 -13.80 -2.51 -6.51
N LYS A 38 -13.72 -2.14 -5.23
CA LYS A 38 -13.68 -0.73 -4.81
C LYS A 38 -12.37 -0.04 -5.18
N LEU A 39 -11.25 -0.75 -5.10
CA LEU A 39 -9.95 -0.24 -5.58
C LEU A 39 -9.95 -0.02 -7.11
N TYR A 40 -10.62 -0.88 -7.87
CA TYR A 40 -10.83 -0.64 -9.31
C TYR A 40 -11.69 0.60 -9.56
N GLU A 41 -12.79 0.79 -8.82
CA GLU A 41 -13.59 2.02 -8.92
C GLU A 41 -12.75 3.27 -8.63
N ALA A 42 -11.91 3.21 -7.60
CA ALA A 42 -10.99 4.31 -7.28
C ALA A 42 -10.02 4.61 -8.43
N SER A 43 -9.44 3.55 -9.01
CA SER A 43 -8.56 3.68 -10.17
C SER A 43 -9.28 4.30 -11.37
N GLN A 44 -10.50 3.85 -11.68
CA GLN A 44 -11.33 4.39 -12.76
C GLN A 44 -11.67 5.86 -12.56
N ALA A 45 -11.92 6.28 -11.32
CA ALA A 45 -12.15 7.67 -10.96
C ALA A 45 -10.91 8.57 -11.08
N GLY A 46 -9.71 7.99 -11.25
CA GLY A 46 -8.45 8.72 -11.37
C GLY A 46 -7.57 8.70 -10.11
N VAL A 47 -8.02 8.06 -9.03
CA VAL A 47 -7.24 7.94 -7.79
C VAL A 47 -6.02 7.06 -8.02
N LYS A 48 -4.85 7.54 -7.61
CA LYS A 48 -3.62 6.74 -7.60
C LYS A 48 -3.66 5.73 -6.46
N VAL A 49 -3.45 4.45 -6.78
CA VAL A 49 -3.44 3.35 -5.82
C VAL A 49 -2.08 2.63 -5.90
N GLU A 50 -1.38 2.54 -4.78
CA GLU A 50 -0.08 1.88 -4.69
C GLU A 50 -0.15 0.76 -3.66
N LEU A 51 0.14 -0.47 -4.08
CA LEU A 51 -0.04 -1.66 -3.28
C LEU A 51 1.31 -2.33 -3.03
N ILE A 52 1.63 -2.64 -1.78
CA ILE A 52 2.76 -3.49 -1.41
C ILE A 52 2.19 -4.82 -0.91
N VAL A 53 2.19 -5.85 -1.77
CA VAL A 53 1.59 -7.16 -1.46
C VAL A 53 2.65 -8.26 -1.56
N ARG A 54 3.04 -8.80 -0.41
CA ARG A 54 4.12 -9.80 -0.34
C ARG A 54 3.73 -11.16 -0.94
N SER A 55 2.53 -11.64 -0.64
CA SER A 55 2.07 -13.00 -0.92
C SER A 55 0.91 -12.98 -1.92
N ILE A 56 -0.30 -13.41 -1.57
CA ILE A 56 -1.40 -13.60 -2.52
C ILE A 56 -1.94 -12.23 -2.96
N CYS A 57 -2.10 -12.03 -4.28
CA CYS A 57 -2.76 -10.85 -4.84
C CYS A 57 -3.68 -11.29 -5.98
N CYS A 58 -4.99 -11.16 -5.77
CA CYS A 58 -6.02 -11.45 -6.78
C CYS A 58 -6.37 -10.21 -7.63
N LEU A 59 -5.88 -9.03 -7.23
CA LEU A 59 -6.00 -7.81 -8.03
C LEU A 59 -5.03 -7.86 -9.21
N ILE A 60 -5.53 -7.53 -10.41
CA ILE A 60 -4.75 -7.43 -11.64
C ILE A 60 -4.52 -5.93 -11.93
N PRO A 61 -3.27 -5.43 -11.86
CA PRO A 61 -2.96 -4.03 -12.13
C PRO A 61 -2.86 -3.75 -13.65
N GLU A 62 -2.77 -2.45 -13.99
CA GLU A 62 -2.50 -1.97 -15.36
C GLU A 62 -3.55 -2.32 -16.43
N MET A 63 -4.71 -2.83 -16.06
CA MET A 63 -5.78 -3.12 -17.02
C MET A 63 -6.40 -1.82 -17.55
N PRO A 64 -6.41 -1.62 -18.88
CA PRO A 64 -7.05 -0.45 -19.48
C PRO A 64 -8.52 -0.34 -19.07
N GLY A 65 -8.93 0.87 -18.66
CA GLY A 65 -10.30 1.15 -18.24
C GLY A 65 -10.71 0.58 -16.87
N GLN A 66 -9.81 -0.11 -16.15
CA GLN A 66 -10.12 -0.67 -14.83
C GLN A 66 -9.05 -0.40 -13.76
N SER A 67 -7.77 -0.65 -14.03
CA SER A 67 -6.70 -0.58 -13.02
C SER A 67 -5.44 0.16 -13.47
N LYS A 68 -5.56 1.05 -14.48
CA LYS A 68 -4.44 1.85 -15.01
C LYS A 68 -3.71 2.71 -13.98
N ASN A 69 -4.40 3.11 -12.91
CA ASN A 69 -3.83 3.92 -11.81
C ASN A 69 -3.41 3.07 -10.61
N ILE A 70 -3.42 1.73 -10.73
CA ILE A 70 -3.00 0.82 -9.68
C ILE A 70 -1.61 0.26 -10.01
N LYS A 71 -0.68 0.40 -9.07
CA LYS A 71 0.62 -0.28 -9.08
C LYS A 71 0.69 -1.30 -7.96
N VAL A 72 1.24 -2.48 -8.25
CA VAL A 72 1.44 -3.55 -7.27
C VAL A 72 2.92 -3.91 -7.21
N THR A 73 3.52 -3.68 -6.05
CA THR A 73 4.91 -4.01 -5.75
C THR A 73 4.93 -5.20 -4.79
N ARG A 74 5.76 -6.19 -5.09
CA ARG A 74 6.06 -7.33 -4.23
C ARG A 74 7.52 -7.29 -3.81
N ILE A 75 7.76 -7.25 -2.51
CA ILE A 75 9.10 -7.27 -1.92
C ILE A 75 9.29 -8.61 -1.22
N ILE A 76 10.25 -9.40 -1.69
CA ILE A 76 10.68 -10.65 -1.04
C ILE A 76 12.17 -10.53 -0.78
N ASP A 77 12.53 -10.47 0.50
CA ASP A 77 13.92 -10.33 0.94
C ASP A 77 14.15 -11.15 2.23
N ARG A 78 15.25 -10.90 2.93
CA ARG A 78 15.69 -11.65 4.12
C ARG A 78 14.63 -11.72 5.21
N TYR A 79 13.99 -10.59 5.54
CA TYR A 79 12.89 -10.53 6.51
C TYR A 79 11.53 -10.70 5.83
N LEU A 80 10.60 -11.30 6.56
CA LEU A 80 9.22 -11.45 6.10
C LEU A 80 8.49 -10.12 6.24
N GLU A 81 8.11 -9.50 5.12
CA GLU A 81 7.31 -8.26 5.12
C GLU A 81 5.90 -8.51 5.68
N HIS A 82 5.76 -8.43 7.01
CA HIS A 82 4.52 -8.81 7.71
C HIS A 82 3.70 -7.62 8.25
N GLY A 83 4.27 -6.41 8.27
CA GLY A 83 3.56 -5.20 8.68
C GLY A 83 2.40 -4.89 7.73
N ARG A 84 1.23 -4.52 8.28
CA ARG A 84 0.03 -4.15 7.52
C ARG A 84 -0.30 -2.70 7.78
N ILE A 85 -0.34 -1.91 6.72
CA ILE A 85 -0.47 -0.45 6.78
C ILE A 85 -1.42 0.00 5.68
N PHE A 86 -2.36 0.87 6.03
CA PHE A 86 -3.31 1.48 5.10
C PHE A 86 -3.18 2.99 5.22
N ILE A 87 -2.96 3.67 4.10
CA ILE A 87 -2.75 5.11 4.03
C ILE A 87 -3.72 5.69 3.01
N PHE A 88 -4.52 6.66 3.45
CA PHE A 88 -5.45 7.40 2.60
C PHE A 88 -5.06 8.87 2.62
N LYS A 89 -4.89 9.48 1.45
CA LYS A 89 -4.30 10.83 1.32
C LYS A 89 -5.10 11.89 2.08
N ASN A 90 -6.43 11.77 2.07
CA ASN A 90 -7.37 12.59 2.84
C ASN A 90 -7.05 14.09 2.75
N GLU A 91 -7.04 14.64 1.53
CA GLU A 91 -6.75 16.06 1.27
C GLU A 91 -5.36 16.51 1.75
N GLY A 92 -4.41 15.57 1.90
CA GLY A 92 -3.05 15.83 2.36
C GLY A 92 -2.83 15.57 3.86
N LYS A 93 -3.88 15.28 4.65
CA LYS A 93 -3.76 15.00 6.08
C LYS A 93 -3.18 13.62 6.39
N ASN A 94 -3.24 12.70 5.41
CA ASN A 94 -2.83 11.30 5.51
C ASN A 94 -3.44 10.57 6.72
N ASP A 95 -4.54 9.86 6.50
CA ASP A 95 -5.06 8.93 7.50
C ASP A 95 -4.29 7.62 7.39
N ILE A 96 -3.59 7.24 8.46
CA ILE A 96 -2.74 6.06 8.51
C ILE A 96 -3.32 5.08 9.53
N LEU A 97 -3.52 3.85 9.11
CA LEU A 97 -3.95 2.74 9.94
C LEU A 97 -2.87 1.66 9.92
N ILE A 98 -2.61 1.08 11.08
CA ILE A 98 -1.77 -0.11 11.24
C ILE A 98 -2.61 -1.22 11.88
N GLY A 99 -2.28 -2.48 11.63
CA GLY A 99 -3.05 -3.53 12.30
C GLY A 99 -2.70 -4.95 11.94
N SER A 100 -3.61 -5.86 12.30
CA SER A 100 -3.44 -7.30 12.16
C SER A 100 -4.08 -7.88 10.89
N SER A 101 -5.08 -7.21 10.32
CA SER A 101 -5.86 -7.73 9.19
C SER A 101 -5.14 -7.64 7.84
N ASP A 102 -5.08 -8.75 7.12
CA ASP A 102 -4.97 -8.75 5.66
C ASP A 102 -6.34 -8.44 5.01
N ILE A 103 -6.37 -8.28 3.68
CA ILE A 103 -7.62 -8.13 2.91
C ILE A 103 -7.99 -9.51 2.34
N MET A 104 -8.45 -10.40 3.22
CA MET A 104 -8.93 -11.75 2.87
C MET A 104 -10.30 -11.99 3.51
N ASN A 105 -11.14 -12.82 2.89
CA ASN A 105 -12.45 -13.20 3.44
C ASN A 105 -12.35 -13.64 4.91
N ARG A 106 -11.44 -14.58 5.20
CA ARG A 106 -11.26 -15.09 6.58
C ARG A 106 -10.82 -14.04 7.60
N SER A 107 -10.06 -13.03 7.19
CA SER A 107 -9.64 -11.96 8.11
C SER A 107 -10.74 -10.93 8.30
N MET A 108 -11.53 -10.66 7.26
CA MET A 108 -12.57 -9.63 7.32
C MET A 108 -13.90 -10.11 7.91
N TYR A 109 -14.22 -11.39 7.80
CA TYR A 109 -15.52 -11.95 8.20
C TYR A 109 -15.43 -12.96 9.34
N ASP A 110 -14.40 -13.81 9.34
CA ASP A 110 -14.33 -14.96 10.26
C ASP A 110 -13.45 -14.72 11.49
N ARG A 111 -12.68 -13.63 11.50
CA ARG A 111 -11.71 -13.31 12.56
C ARG A 111 -11.98 -11.95 13.17
N ILE A 112 -11.65 -11.85 14.44
CA ILE A 112 -11.55 -10.56 15.13
C ILE A 112 -10.16 -9.99 14.81
N GLU A 113 -10.16 -8.91 14.05
CA GLU A 113 -8.95 -8.18 13.66
C GLU A 113 -9.05 -6.73 14.12
N VAL A 114 -7.90 -6.07 14.29
CA VAL A 114 -7.85 -4.67 14.73
C VAL A 114 -7.07 -3.84 13.71
N LEU A 115 -7.65 -2.70 13.33
CA LEU A 115 -6.96 -1.59 12.69
C LEU A 115 -6.93 -0.41 13.66
N CYS A 116 -5.75 0.10 13.95
CA CYS A 116 -5.50 1.20 14.86
C CYS A 116 -5.08 2.45 14.05
N PRO A 117 -5.77 3.58 14.22
CA PRO A 117 -5.34 4.84 13.63
C PRO A 117 -4.11 5.40 14.32
N VAL A 118 -3.16 5.88 13.53
CA VAL A 118 -1.96 6.56 14.02
C VAL A 118 -2.25 8.05 14.12
N TYR A 119 -2.32 8.58 15.35
CA TYR A 119 -2.65 9.99 15.57
C TYR A 119 -1.42 10.91 15.62
N SER A 120 -0.29 10.42 16.17
CA SER A 120 0.94 11.22 16.30
C SER A 120 1.46 11.64 14.93
N PRO A 121 1.65 12.95 14.68
CA PRO A 121 2.24 13.44 13.44
C PRO A 121 3.64 12.89 13.18
N GLN A 122 4.44 12.71 14.23
CA GLN A 122 5.80 12.17 14.17
C GLN A 122 5.79 10.71 13.69
N LEU A 123 4.93 9.87 14.27
CA LEU A 123 4.79 8.47 13.85
C LEU A 123 4.22 8.36 12.42
N LYS A 124 3.30 9.25 12.05
CA LYS A 124 2.80 9.29 10.66
C LYS A 124 3.94 9.59 9.68
N TYR A 125 4.81 10.55 10.01
CA TYR A 125 5.95 10.90 9.18
C TYR A 125 6.93 9.72 9.03
N GLU A 126 7.29 9.07 10.13
CA GLU A 126 8.19 7.91 10.11
C GLU A 126 7.64 6.76 9.27
N ILE A 127 6.35 6.42 9.42
CA ILE A 127 5.69 5.39 8.61
C ILE A 127 5.72 5.75 7.13
N LEU A 128 5.48 7.02 6.78
CA LEU A 128 5.53 7.48 5.39
C LEU A 128 6.93 7.37 4.79
N GLU A 129 7.98 7.70 5.54
CA GLU A 129 9.37 7.55 5.08
C GLU A 129 9.73 6.07 4.90
N ILE A 130 9.34 5.18 5.82
CA ILE A 130 9.52 3.73 5.68
C ILE A 130 8.82 3.23 4.41
N ILE A 131 7.55 3.58 4.20
CA ILE A 131 6.78 3.18 3.02
C ILE A 131 7.41 3.72 1.74
N LYS A 132 7.91 4.96 1.75
CA LYS A 132 8.61 5.57 0.62
C LYS A 132 9.88 4.81 0.27
N ILE A 133 10.67 4.39 1.26
CA ILE A 133 11.85 3.54 1.05
C ILE A 133 11.43 2.21 0.41
N GLN A 134 10.36 1.57 0.91
CA GLN A 134 9.86 0.31 0.35
C GLN A 134 9.39 0.46 -1.11
N MET A 135 8.67 1.54 -1.43
CA MET A 135 8.23 1.82 -2.80
C MET A 135 9.38 2.18 -3.75
N SER A 136 10.52 2.60 -3.21
CA SER A 136 11.72 2.97 -3.99
C SER A 136 12.70 1.81 -4.13
N ASP A 137 12.41 0.64 -3.56
CA ASP A 137 13.27 -0.54 -3.66
C ASP A 137 13.44 -0.95 -5.12
N ASN A 138 14.69 -1.09 -5.55
CA ASN A 138 15.06 -1.48 -6.92
C ASN A 138 16.04 -2.67 -6.93
N VAL A 139 16.19 -3.35 -5.78
CA VAL A 139 17.10 -4.49 -5.61
C VAL A 139 16.32 -5.79 -5.37
N LYS A 140 15.23 -5.72 -4.61
CA LYS A 140 14.40 -6.86 -4.19
C LYS A 140 12.93 -6.71 -4.54
N ALA A 141 12.48 -5.51 -4.87
CA ALA A 141 11.14 -5.29 -5.37
C ALA A 141 10.95 -5.88 -6.78
N THR A 142 9.75 -6.41 -6.98
CA THR A 142 9.20 -6.78 -8.27
C THR A 142 7.85 -6.09 -8.46
N GLU A 143 7.58 -5.56 -9.64
CA GLU A 143 6.24 -5.12 -10.02
C GLU A 143 5.45 -6.30 -10.58
N ILE A 144 4.19 -6.42 -10.18
CA ILE A 144 3.25 -7.36 -10.78
C ILE A 144 2.60 -6.67 -11.98
N ASN A 145 2.72 -7.26 -13.16
CA ASN A 145 2.13 -6.70 -14.39
C ASN A 145 0.71 -7.27 -14.64
N ILE A 146 0.07 -6.82 -15.72
CA ILE A 146 -1.24 -7.33 -16.18
C ILE A 146 -1.29 -8.85 -16.44
N LYS A 147 -0.15 -9.49 -16.73
CA LYS A 147 -0.03 -10.94 -16.94
C LYS A 147 0.24 -11.72 -15.65
N LEU A 148 0.31 -11.02 -14.52
CA LEU A 148 0.68 -11.55 -13.20
C LEU A 148 2.12 -12.07 -13.10
N ASP A 149 3.00 -11.62 -14.00
CA ASP A 149 4.43 -11.88 -13.90
C ASP A 149 5.05 -10.98 -12.82
N ASN A 150 6.04 -11.50 -12.11
CA ASN A 150 6.89 -10.69 -11.23
C ASN A 150 8.05 -10.13 -12.06
N LYS A 151 8.01 -8.83 -12.37
CA LYS A 151 9.09 -8.16 -13.09
C LYS A 151 9.98 -7.41 -12.10
N PRO A 152 11.29 -7.70 -12.02
CA PRO A 152 12.20 -6.92 -11.20
C PRO A 152 12.10 -5.43 -11.53
N VAL A 153 12.03 -4.60 -10.50
CA VAL A 153 12.07 -3.14 -10.66
C VAL A 153 13.46 -2.77 -11.20
N GLN A 154 13.53 -2.20 -12.39
CA GLN A 154 14.79 -1.74 -12.98
C GLN A 154 15.01 -0.27 -12.67
N SER A 155 16.23 0.09 -12.27
CA SER A 155 16.63 1.46 -12.04
C SER A 155 18.08 1.66 -12.45
N ASN A 156 18.37 2.82 -13.07
CA ASN A 156 19.73 3.25 -13.38
C ASN A 156 20.38 4.01 -12.20
N GLY A 157 19.66 4.18 -11.09
CA GLY A 157 20.12 4.90 -9.91
C GLY A 157 20.90 4.01 -8.93
N LEU A 158 21.21 4.59 -7.77
CA LEU A 158 21.77 3.82 -6.66
C LEU A 158 20.81 2.70 -6.23
N GLY A 159 21.39 1.56 -5.85
CA GLY A 159 20.64 0.41 -5.36
C GLY A 159 19.99 0.73 -4.00
N ILE A 160 18.67 0.73 -3.94
CA ILE A 160 17.87 0.84 -2.72
C ILE A 160 17.34 -0.55 -2.41
N ARG A 161 17.74 -1.08 -1.25
CA ARG A 161 17.28 -2.36 -0.72
C ARG A 161 16.57 -2.10 0.61
N SER A 162 15.25 -2.05 0.53
CA SER A 162 14.36 -1.52 1.56
C SER A 162 14.70 -1.96 2.98
N GLN A 163 14.91 -3.26 3.23
CA GLN A 163 15.17 -3.75 4.59
C GLN A 163 16.45 -3.19 5.22
N TYR A 164 17.50 -2.97 4.41
CA TYR A 164 18.77 -2.43 4.87
C TYR A 164 18.70 -0.90 4.98
N ASP A 165 18.06 -0.25 4.02
CA ASP A 165 17.89 1.21 4.03
C ASP A 165 16.96 1.66 5.16
N ILE A 166 15.90 0.90 5.47
CA ILE A 166 15.06 1.12 6.65
C ILE A 166 15.88 0.96 7.92
N TYR A 167 16.68 -0.11 8.04
CA TYR A 167 17.55 -0.31 9.21
C TYR A 167 18.50 0.88 9.41
N ASN A 168 19.14 1.36 8.34
CA ASN A 168 20.05 2.50 8.39
C ASN A 168 19.31 3.80 8.76
N HIS A 169 18.12 4.02 8.18
CA HIS A 169 17.27 5.17 8.47
C HIS A 169 16.90 5.23 9.96
N ILE A 170 16.38 4.11 10.49
CA ILE A 170 15.97 4.01 11.89
C ILE A 170 17.18 4.14 12.81
N SER A 171 18.30 3.45 12.52
CA SER A 171 19.48 3.46 13.37
C SER A 171 20.07 4.86 13.57
N ARG A 172 20.03 5.72 12.54
CA ARG A 172 20.51 7.11 12.65
C ARG A 172 19.68 7.93 13.64
N ASN A 173 18.37 7.72 13.68
CA ASN A 173 17.46 8.44 14.56
C ASN A 173 17.59 8.04 16.05
N PHE A 174 18.24 6.91 16.34
CA PHE A 174 18.49 6.44 17.72
C PHE A 174 19.88 6.82 18.25
N THR A 175 20.74 7.39 17.41
CA THR A 175 22.10 7.84 17.79
C THR A 175 22.20 9.33 18.13
N GLU A 176 21.07 10.05 18.11
CA GLU A 176 20.90 11.43 18.60
C GLU A 176 20.07 11.44 19.88
#